data_AF-A0A7L2JCF0-F1
#
_entry.id   AF-A0A7L2JCF0-F1
#
_cell.length_a   1.000
_cell.length_b   1.000
_cell.length_c   1.000
_cell.angle_alpha   90.00
_cell.angle_beta   90.00
_cell.angle_gamma   90.00
#
_symmetry.space_group_name_H-M   'P 1'
#
loop_
_entity.id
_entity.type
_entity.pdbx_description
1 polymer ?
#
loop_
_entity_poly.entity_id
_entity_poly.type
_entity_poly.pdbx_seq_one_letter_code
_entity_poly.pdbx_strand_id
1 'polypeptide(L)'
;ATSDLENYDKTRHEEFKKYEMMKEHERREYLKTLDEEKRKREESKFEEMKKKHGDHPKVHHPGSKDQLKEVWEEADGLDPNEFDPKTFFKLHDVNNDGFLDEQELEALFTKELEKVYDPKNEEDDMVEMEEERLRMREHVMNEVDINKDRLVTLEEFLRATEKKEFLEPDSWETLDQQQLFTEDELKEFENHISQQEDELRKKAEELQRQKEELQRQHDQLQAQKQELQQVVKQMEQKKLQQGNAPAGPGGELKIQPPGEHKAGDAAQQPAGGDQPLPPGHVQEPAVRTDQVHP
;
A
#
# COMPACT_ATOMS: atom_id res chain seq x y z
N ALA A 1 6.22 4.53 23.47
CA ALA A 1 6.78 3.29 22.92
C ALA A 1 5.70 2.22 22.86
N THR A 2 5.20 1.69 24.00
CA THR A 2 4.12 0.67 24.00
C THR A 2 2.81 1.16 23.35
N SER A 3 2.36 2.38 23.68
CA SER A 3 1.15 2.97 23.09
C SER A 3 1.23 3.19 21.56
N ASP A 4 2.42 3.35 20.98
CA ASP A 4 2.55 3.60 19.54
C ASP A 4 2.36 2.31 18.73
N LEU A 5 2.70 1.16 19.33
CA LEU A 5 2.61 -0.14 18.71
C LEU A 5 1.26 -0.83 18.94
N GLU A 6 0.62 -0.64 20.10
CA GLU A 6 -0.80 -1.04 20.27
C GLU A 6 -1.72 -0.34 19.27
N ASN A 7 -1.41 0.93 18.94
CA ASN A 7 -2.10 1.65 17.89
C ASN A 7 -1.82 1.05 16.50
N TYR A 8 -0.62 0.51 16.27
CA TYR A 8 -0.28 -0.15 15.01
C TYR A 8 -1.09 -1.43 14.83
N ASP A 9 -1.13 -2.30 15.85
CA ASP A 9 -1.91 -3.53 15.81
C ASP A 9 -3.40 -3.23 15.60
N LYS A 10 -3.95 -2.26 16.35
CA LYS A 10 -5.32 -1.79 16.14
C LYS A 10 -5.58 -1.27 14.72
N THR A 11 -4.66 -0.47 14.17
CA THR A 11 -4.79 0.06 12.80
C THR A 11 -4.81 -1.08 11.80
N ARG A 12 -4.00 -2.12 12.02
CA ARG A 12 -3.94 -3.30 11.16
C ARG A 12 -5.25 -4.10 11.18
N HIS A 13 -5.84 -4.34 12.36
CA HIS A 13 -7.18 -4.94 12.48
C HIS A 13 -8.26 -4.12 11.73
N GLU A 14 -8.20 -2.79 11.82
CA GLU A 14 -9.13 -1.91 11.09
C GLU A 14 -8.92 -1.95 9.58
N GLU A 15 -7.68 -2.06 9.11
CA GLU A 15 -7.33 -2.23 7.69
C GLU A 15 -7.77 -3.58 7.17
N PHE A 16 -7.54 -4.66 7.92
CA PHE A 16 -8.00 -6.00 7.56
C PHE A 16 -9.53 -6.08 7.50
N LYS A 17 -10.23 -5.48 8.47
CA LYS A 17 -11.69 -5.38 8.43
C LYS A 17 -12.19 -4.66 7.16
N LYS A 18 -11.52 -3.58 6.74
CA LYS A 18 -11.84 -2.88 5.48
C LYS A 18 -11.53 -3.73 4.26
N TYR A 19 -10.44 -4.48 4.27
CA TYR A 19 -10.07 -5.42 3.22
C TYR A 19 -11.18 -6.48 3.01
N GLU A 20 -11.64 -7.10 4.09
CA GLU A 20 -12.72 -8.09 4.04
C GLU A 20 -14.06 -7.49 3.58
N MET A 21 -14.40 -6.27 4.04
CA MET A 21 -15.58 -5.56 3.53
C MET A 21 -15.45 -5.21 2.04
N MET A 22 -14.26 -4.86 1.56
CA MET A 22 -14.00 -4.56 0.14
C MET A 22 -14.14 -5.81 -0.72
N LYS A 23 -13.59 -6.94 -0.28
CA LYS A 23 -13.70 -8.25 -0.95
C LYS A 23 -15.16 -8.67 -1.09
N GLU A 24 -15.97 -8.54 -0.04
CA GLU A 24 -17.41 -8.84 -0.11
C GLU A 24 -18.18 -7.82 -0.97
N HIS A 25 -17.84 -6.54 -0.92
CA HIS A 25 -18.43 -5.51 -1.79
C HIS A 25 -18.19 -5.83 -3.28
N GLU A 26 -16.93 -6.10 -3.66
CA GLU A 26 -16.56 -6.46 -5.03
C GLU A 26 -17.29 -7.72 -5.50
N ARG A 27 -17.41 -8.73 -4.62
CA ARG A 27 -18.20 -9.93 -4.89
C ARG A 27 -19.67 -9.58 -5.15
N ARG A 28 -20.29 -8.74 -4.33
CA ARG A 28 -21.68 -8.31 -4.52
C ARG A 28 -21.88 -7.52 -5.82
N GLU A 29 -20.98 -6.61 -6.14
CA GLU A 29 -21.00 -5.86 -7.40
C GLU A 29 -20.84 -6.79 -8.60
N TYR A 30 -19.89 -7.73 -8.55
CA TYR A 30 -19.71 -8.73 -9.60
C TYR A 30 -20.99 -9.56 -9.82
N LEU A 31 -21.61 -10.06 -8.74
CA LEU A 31 -22.86 -10.82 -8.82
C LEU A 31 -24.02 -10.02 -9.44
N LYS A 32 -24.07 -8.69 -9.25
CA LYS A 32 -25.07 -7.81 -9.88
C LYS A 32 -24.91 -7.72 -11.40
N THR A 33 -23.71 -7.94 -11.94
CA THR A 33 -23.45 -7.91 -13.39
C THR A 33 -23.85 -9.19 -14.12
N LEU A 34 -24.10 -10.27 -13.38
CA LEU A 34 -24.35 -11.61 -13.92
C LEU A 34 -25.84 -11.87 -14.13
N ASP A 35 -26.13 -12.81 -15.05
CA ASP A 35 -27.47 -13.38 -15.20
C ASP A 35 -27.79 -14.38 -14.06
N GLU A 36 -29.06 -14.74 -13.90
CA GLU A 36 -29.55 -15.59 -12.81
C GLU A 36 -28.81 -16.94 -12.72
N GLU A 37 -28.59 -17.60 -13.86
CA GLU A 37 -27.92 -18.89 -13.88
C GLU A 37 -26.46 -18.77 -13.47
N LYS A 38 -25.73 -17.77 -13.99
CA LYS A 38 -24.34 -17.56 -13.62
C LYS A 38 -24.20 -17.13 -12.17
N ARG A 39 -25.07 -16.24 -11.69
CA ARG A 39 -25.08 -15.79 -10.29
C ARG A 39 -25.18 -16.97 -9.33
N LYS A 40 -26.11 -17.90 -9.58
CA LYS A 40 -26.25 -19.11 -8.76
C LYS A 40 -25.02 -20.03 -8.82
N ARG A 41 -24.35 -20.12 -9.97
CA ARG A 41 -23.12 -20.91 -10.11
C ARG A 41 -21.97 -20.29 -9.33
N GLU A 42 -21.80 -18.98 -9.39
CA GLU A 42 -20.76 -18.26 -8.64
C GLU A 42 -21.01 -18.32 -7.13
N GLU A 43 -22.26 -18.18 -6.69
CA GLU A 43 -22.64 -18.38 -5.28
C GLU A 43 -22.30 -19.79 -4.79
N SER A 44 -22.65 -20.81 -5.58
CA SER A 44 -22.31 -22.21 -5.25
C SER A 44 -20.80 -22.45 -5.26
N LYS A 45 -20.04 -21.83 -6.18
CA LYS A 45 -18.58 -21.91 -6.19
C LYS A 45 -18.03 -21.29 -4.91
N PHE A 46 -18.50 -20.10 -4.54
CA PHE A 46 -18.07 -19.41 -3.32
C PHE A 46 -18.33 -20.23 -2.05
N GLU A 47 -19.51 -20.85 -1.93
CA GLU A 47 -19.81 -21.76 -0.82
C GLU A 47 -18.90 -22.99 -0.79
N GLU A 48 -18.58 -23.55 -1.97
CA GLU A 48 -17.64 -24.66 -2.08
C GLU A 48 -16.23 -24.25 -1.64
N MET A 49 -15.77 -23.07 -2.06
CA MET A 49 -14.46 -22.52 -1.67
C MET A 49 -14.39 -22.30 -0.16
N LYS A 50 -15.40 -21.68 0.44
CA LYS A 50 -15.47 -21.49 1.90
C LYS A 50 -15.45 -22.82 2.64
N LYS A 51 -16.16 -23.83 2.12
CA LYS A 51 -16.16 -25.16 2.72
C LYS A 51 -14.81 -25.86 2.62
N LYS A 52 -14.11 -25.72 1.50
CA LYS A 52 -12.76 -26.28 1.32
C LYS A 52 -11.77 -25.64 2.27
N HIS A 53 -11.78 -24.33 2.37
CA HIS A 53 -10.93 -23.59 3.30
C HIS A 53 -11.15 -24.05 4.76
N GLY A 54 -12.42 -24.19 5.18
CA GLY A 54 -12.75 -24.67 6.52
C GLY A 54 -12.51 -26.17 6.77
N ASP A 55 -12.12 -26.96 5.76
CA ASP A 55 -11.80 -28.39 5.89
C ASP A 55 -10.30 -28.58 6.10
N HIS A 56 -9.81 -28.05 7.22
CA HIS A 56 -8.40 -28.12 7.61
C HIS A 56 -8.20 -28.96 8.89
N PRO A 57 -6.98 -29.50 9.13
CA PRO A 57 -6.63 -30.09 10.41
C PRO A 57 -6.86 -29.10 11.56
N LYS A 58 -7.26 -29.61 12.73
CA LYS A 58 -7.51 -28.76 13.90
C LYS A 58 -6.24 -27.99 14.28
N VAL A 59 -6.38 -26.68 14.40
CA VAL A 59 -5.34 -25.76 14.88
C VAL A 59 -5.26 -25.83 16.40
N HIS A 60 -4.05 -25.89 16.93
CA HIS A 60 -3.82 -25.82 18.36
C HIS A 60 -3.95 -24.38 18.87
N HIS A 61 -4.27 -24.26 20.16
CA HIS A 61 -4.35 -22.96 20.80
C HIS A 61 -2.95 -22.31 20.85
N PRO A 62 -2.80 -21.03 20.44
CA PRO A 62 -1.50 -20.37 20.42
C PRO A 62 -0.84 -20.36 21.80
N GLY A 63 0.43 -20.76 21.88
CA GLY A 63 1.17 -20.84 23.14
C GLY A 63 0.82 -22.04 24.02
N SER A 64 -0.09 -22.93 23.59
CA SER A 64 -0.43 -24.14 24.35
C SER A 64 0.66 -25.22 24.26
N LYS A 65 0.61 -26.17 25.19
CA LYS A 65 1.56 -27.28 25.25
C LYS A 65 1.62 -28.10 23.95
N ASP A 66 0.47 -28.33 23.33
CA ASP A 66 0.41 -29.14 22.11
C ASP A 66 1.06 -28.40 20.94
N GLN A 67 0.76 -27.10 20.77
CA GLN A 67 1.38 -26.25 19.75
C GLN A 67 2.90 -26.18 19.91
N LEU A 68 3.40 -25.92 21.13
CA LEU A 68 4.85 -25.84 21.35
C LEU A 68 5.56 -27.19 21.16
N LYS A 69 4.89 -28.31 21.50
CA LYS A 69 5.42 -29.65 21.24
C LYS A 69 5.49 -29.98 19.75
N GLU A 70 4.51 -29.53 18.97
CA GLU A 70 4.55 -29.69 17.53
C GLU A 70 5.71 -28.92 16.92
N VAL A 71 5.93 -27.67 17.31
CA VAL A 71 7.12 -26.90 16.88
C VAL A 71 8.41 -27.63 17.28
N TRP A 72 8.49 -28.13 18.51
CA TRP A 72 9.64 -28.90 19.01
C TRP A 72 9.92 -30.18 18.21
N GLU A 73 8.88 -30.89 17.78
CA GLU A 73 9.02 -32.10 16.97
C GLU A 73 9.32 -31.78 15.51
N GLU A 74 8.53 -30.91 14.88
CA GLU A 74 8.54 -30.69 13.44
C GLU A 74 9.57 -29.65 12.98
N ALA A 75 9.74 -28.56 13.73
CA ALA A 75 10.70 -27.50 13.38
C ALA A 75 12.09 -27.78 13.97
N ASP A 76 12.16 -28.21 15.24
CA ASP A 76 13.43 -28.45 15.91
C ASP A 76 13.96 -29.88 15.72
N GLY A 77 13.11 -30.83 15.32
CA GLY A 77 13.49 -32.23 15.09
C GLY A 77 13.82 -32.99 16.37
N LEU A 78 13.22 -32.59 17.50
CA LEU A 78 13.48 -33.14 18.83
C LEU A 78 12.36 -34.10 19.27
N ASP A 79 12.65 -35.01 20.21
CA ASP A 79 11.65 -35.98 20.68
C ASP A 79 10.55 -35.27 21.48
N PRO A 80 9.26 -35.39 21.10
CA PRO A 80 8.15 -34.75 21.81
C PRO A 80 8.00 -35.21 23.27
N ASN A 81 8.56 -36.37 23.64
CA ASN A 81 8.57 -36.88 25.02
C ASN A 81 9.61 -36.18 25.91
N GLU A 82 10.62 -35.55 25.30
CA GLU A 82 11.68 -34.81 25.98
C GLU A 82 11.43 -33.30 26.01
N PHE A 83 10.20 -32.86 25.66
CA PHE A 83 9.83 -31.46 25.67
C PHE A 83 10.12 -30.80 27.04
N ASP A 84 10.98 -29.79 27.02
CA ASP A 84 11.35 -28.98 28.17
C ASP A 84 11.14 -27.49 27.84
N PRO A 85 10.21 -26.79 28.51
CA PRO A 85 9.91 -25.38 28.22
C PRO A 85 11.13 -24.46 28.27
N LYS A 86 12.07 -24.72 29.19
CA LYS A 86 13.25 -23.88 29.33
C LYS A 86 14.21 -24.03 28.16
N THR A 87 14.36 -25.25 27.65
CA THR A 87 15.17 -25.53 26.45
C THR A 87 14.48 -24.99 25.20
N PHE A 88 13.15 -25.16 25.11
CA PHE A 88 12.34 -24.59 24.03
C PHE A 88 12.53 -23.08 23.92
N PHE A 89 12.40 -22.35 25.04
CA PHE A 89 12.60 -20.90 25.08
C PHE A 89 13.97 -20.49 24.50
N LYS A 90 15.04 -21.14 24.98
CA LYS A 90 16.41 -20.82 24.55
C LYS A 90 16.69 -21.14 23.08
N LEU A 91 15.96 -22.09 22.52
CA LEU A 91 16.12 -22.48 21.12
C LEU A 91 15.48 -21.43 20.19
N HIS A 92 14.42 -20.78 20.65
CA HIS A 92 13.65 -19.79 19.90
C HIS A 92 13.98 -18.34 20.24
N ASP A 93 14.77 -18.09 21.27
CA ASP A 93 15.54 -16.86 21.47
C ASP A 93 16.70 -16.86 20.45
N VAL A 94 16.37 -16.56 19.20
CA VAL A 94 17.26 -16.67 18.04
C VAL A 94 18.41 -15.69 18.17
N ASN A 95 18.12 -14.50 18.68
CA ASN A 95 19.10 -13.43 18.82
C ASN A 95 19.95 -13.54 20.12
N ASN A 96 19.58 -14.45 21.04
CA ASN A 96 20.20 -14.71 22.35
C ASN A 96 20.20 -13.48 23.29
N ASP A 97 19.17 -12.65 23.24
CA ASP A 97 19.03 -11.47 24.12
C ASP A 97 18.32 -11.79 25.44
N GLY A 98 17.80 -13.02 25.59
CA GLY A 98 17.14 -13.51 26.78
C GLY A 98 15.63 -13.25 26.82
N PHE A 99 15.05 -12.78 25.71
CA PHE A 99 13.63 -12.51 25.55
C PHE A 99 13.09 -13.27 24.33
N LEU A 100 11.78 -13.47 24.28
CA LEU A 100 11.08 -13.77 23.03
C LEU A 100 10.33 -12.52 22.61
N ASP A 101 10.73 -11.95 21.49
CA ASP A 101 10.04 -10.81 20.90
C ASP A 101 8.86 -11.26 20.02
N GLU A 102 8.19 -10.28 19.40
CA GLU A 102 7.03 -10.54 18.54
C GLU A 102 7.35 -11.39 17.32
N GLN A 103 8.50 -11.18 16.71
CA GLN A 103 8.90 -11.91 15.51
C GLN A 103 9.24 -13.36 15.85
N GLU A 104 9.90 -13.56 16.99
CA GLU A 104 10.23 -14.88 17.51
C GLU A 104 8.96 -15.66 17.90
N LEU A 105 7.98 -15.01 18.54
CA LEU A 105 6.67 -15.63 18.81
C LEU A 105 5.90 -15.93 17.52
N GLU A 106 5.83 -14.98 16.59
CA GLU A 106 5.16 -15.13 15.30
C GLU A 106 5.71 -16.30 14.48
N ALA A 107 7.02 -16.57 14.58
CA ALA A 107 7.65 -17.69 13.91
C ALA A 107 7.09 -19.04 14.39
N LEU A 108 6.76 -19.17 15.69
CA LEU A 108 6.20 -20.39 16.29
C LEU A 108 4.84 -20.77 15.70
N PHE A 109 4.08 -19.80 15.21
CA PHE A 109 2.74 -20.04 14.67
C PHE A 109 2.74 -20.53 13.23
N THR A 110 3.88 -20.47 12.54
CA THR A 110 3.97 -20.82 11.11
C THR A 110 3.45 -22.23 10.84
N LYS A 111 3.80 -23.21 11.68
CA LYS A 111 3.36 -24.60 11.54
C LYS A 111 1.85 -24.77 11.72
N GLU A 112 1.26 -24.04 12.66
CA GLU A 112 -0.18 -24.03 12.86
C GLU A 112 -0.93 -23.39 11.69
N LEU A 113 -0.43 -22.26 11.18
CA LEU A 113 -1.03 -21.54 10.06
C LEU A 113 -0.93 -22.32 8.75
N GLU A 114 0.17 -23.05 8.52
CA GLU A 114 0.34 -23.95 7.36
C GLU A 114 -0.70 -25.07 7.28
N LYS A 115 -1.40 -25.39 8.38
CA LYS A 115 -2.52 -26.35 8.36
C LYS A 115 -3.76 -25.77 7.69
N VAL A 116 -3.96 -24.45 7.79
CA VAL A 116 -5.17 -23.73 7.35
C VAL A 116 -4.95 -23.05 6.01
N TYR A 117 -3.75 -22.54 5.76
CA TYR A 117 -3.44 -21.69 4.63
C TYR A 117 -2.28 -22.27 3.79
N ASP A 118 -2.55 -22.63 2.54
CA ASP A 118 -1.52 -22.94 1.53
C ASP A 118 -1.51 -21.86 0.43
N PRO A 119 -0.39 -21.14 0.22
CA PRO A 119 -0.26 -20.15 -0.87
C PRO A 119 -0.55 -20.68 -2.28
N LYS A 120 -0.60 -22.01 -2.48
CA LYS A 120 -0.90 -22.65 -3.77
C LYS A 120 -2.40 -22.89 -4.00
N ASN A 121 -3.21 -22.79 -2.94
CA ASN A 121 -4.65 -22.96 -3.01
C ASN A 121 -5.31 -21.61 -3.35
N GLU A 122 -6.36 -21.63 -4.17
CA GLU A 122 -7.07 -20.38 -4.53
C GLU A 122 -8.10 -19.95 -3.48
N GLU A 123 -8.49 -20.87 -2.60
CA GLU A 123 -9.36 -20.66 -1.45
C GLU A 123 -8.67 -19.95 -0.27
N ASP A 124 -7.33 -20.04 -0.19
CA ASP A 124 -6.58 -19.60 0.97
C ASP A 124 -6.03 -18.19 0.75
N ASP A 125 -6.47 -17.26 1.60
CA ASP A 125 -6.05 -15.86 1.53
C ASP A 125 -4.84 -15.62 2.45
N MET A 126 -3.71 -15.24 1.85
CA MET A 126 -2.47 -14.98 2.61
C MET A 126 -2.55 -13.71 3.47
N VAL A 127 -3.48 -12.78 3.16
CA VAL A 127 -3.76 -11.62 4.01
C VAL A 127 -4.49 -12.08 5.27
N GLU A 128 -5.45 -13.01 5.16
CA GLU A 128 -6.12 -13.62 6.31
C GLU A 128 -5.13 -14.44 7.16
N MET A 129 -4.24 -15.21 6.53
CA MET A 129 -3.18 -15.94 7.25
C MET A 129 -2.34 -15.02 8.13
N GLU A 130 -1.95 -13.88 7.58
CA GLU A 130 -1.11 -12.92 8.29
C GLU A 130 -1.88 -12.20 9.40
N GLU A 131 -3.15 -11.89 9.21
CA GLU A 131 -4.00 -11.39 10.30
C GLU A 131 -4.14 -12.42 11.43
N GLU A 132 -4.36 -13.70 11.09
CA GLU A 132 -4.45 -14.79 12.05
C GLU A 132 -3.15 -14.90 12.86
N ARG A 133 -1.99 -14.77 12.21
CA ARG A 133 -0.67 -14.71 12.88
C ARG A 133 -0.62 -13.63 13.96
N LEU A 134 -1.13 -12.43 13.67
CA LEU A 134 -1.14 -11.32 14.63
C LEU A 134 -2.12 -11.58 15.76
N ARG A 135 -3.30 -12.15 15.47
CA ARG A 135 -4.27 -12.56 16.50
C ARG A 135 -3.66 -13.58 17.46
N MET A 136 -2.95 -14.57 16.94
CA MET A 136 -2.23 -15.56 17.74
C MET A 136 -1.15 -14.89 18.61
N ARG A 137 -0.35 -13.99 18.03
CA ARG A 137 0.67 -13.23 18.77
C ARG A 137 0.07 -12.37 19.88
N GLU A 138 -0.93 -11.56 19.56
CA GLU A 138 -1.59 -10.69 20.54
C GLU A 138 -2.23 -11.49 21.66
N HIS A 139 -2.82 -12.64 21.33
CA HIS A 139 -3.34 -13.55 22.32
C HIS A 139 -2.22 -14.03 23.28
N VAL A 140 -1.12 -14.57 22.75
CA VAL A 140 0.00 -15.05 23.58
C VAL A 140 0.63 -13.92 24.40
N MET A 141 0.87 -12.75 23.80
CA MET A 141 1.38 -11.58 24.52
C MET A 141 0.41 -11.13 25.63
N ASN A 142 -0.90 -11.22 25.40
CA ASN A 142 -1.88 -10.86 26.42
C ASN A 142 -1.83 -11.80 27.63
N GLU A 143 -1.57 -13.08 27.43
CA GLU A 143 -1.53 -14.08 28.49
C GLU A 143 -0.19 -14.23 29.20
N VAL A 144 0.91 -14.07 28.46
CA VAL A 144 2.26 -14.42 28.92
C VAL A 144 3.06 -13.20 29.36
N ASP A 145 3.07 -12.12 28.57
CA ASP A 145 3.75 -10.87 28.92
C ASP A 145 2.97 -10.14 30.04
N ILE A 146 3.50 -10.18 31.27
CA ILE A 146 2.82 -9.67 32.46
C ILE A 146 3.06 -8.17 32.60
N ASN A 147 4.27 -7.72 32.27
CA ASN A 147 4.69 -6.35 32.47
C ASN A 147 4.31 -5.42 31.29
N LYS A 148 3.85 -5.98 30.17
CA LYS A 148 3.41 -5.31 28.94
C LYS A 148 4.53 -4.51 28.27
N ASP A 149 5.74 -5.04 28.27
CA ASP A 149 6.89 -4.47 27.56
C ASP A 149 7.09 -5.03 26.15
N ARG A 150 6.22 -5.96 25.71
CA ARG A 150 6.25 -6.67 24.41
C ARG A 150 7.47 -7.59 24.26
N LEU A 151 8.07 -7.99 25.38
CA LEU A 151 9.17 -8.95 25.42
C LEU A 151 8.86 -10.01 26.46
N VAL A 152 8.78 -11.27 26.05
CA VAL A 152 8.52 -12.36 26.98
C VAL A 152 9.82 -12.82 27.62
N THR A 153 9.96 -12.62 28.93
CA THR A 153 11.10 -13.18 29.67
C THR A 153 10.96 -14.68 29.88
N LEU A 154 12.08 -15.36 30.11
CA LEU A 154 12.07 -16.78 30.51
C LEU A 154 11.19 -17.03 31.75
N GLU A 155 11.18 -16.11 32.72
CA GLU A 155 10.36 -16.27 33.93
C GLU A 155 8.86 -16.22 33.62
N GLU A 156 8.44 -15.26 32.79
CA GLU A 156 7.05 -15.13 32.35
C GLU A 156 6.61 -16.34 31.54
N PHE A 157 7.44 -16.78 30.60
CA PHE A 157 7.20 -17.97 29.80
C PHE A 157 7.02 -19.22 30.67
N LEU A 158 7.95 -19.49 31.59
CA LEU A 158 7.85 -20.64 32.49
C LEU A 158 6.61 -20.57 33.37
N ARG A 159 6.27 -19.39 33.90
CA ARG A 159 5.05 -19.19 34.68
C ARG A 159 3.80 -19.47 33.84
N ALA A 160 3.78 -19.10 32.56
CA ALA A 160 2.67 -19.43 31.67
C ALA A 160 2.53 -20.95 31.45
N THR A 161 3.63 -21.70 31.37
CA THR A 161 3.56 -23.17 31.22
C THR A 161 3.00 -23.92 32.44
N GLU A 162 2.92 -23.26 33.60
CA GLU A 162 2.30 -23.81 34.81
C GLU A 162 0.79 -23.54 34.88
N LYS A 163 0.26 -22.69 34.00
CA LYS A 163 -1.15 -22.31 33.97
C LYS A 163 -2.02 -23.44 33.40
N LYS A 164 -3.31 -23.41 33.71
CA LYS A 164 -4.26 -24.42 33.23
C LYS A 164 -4.45 -24.30 31.72
N GLU A 165 -4.51 -23.07 31.23
CA GLU A 165 -4.68 -22.68 29.84
C GLU A 165 -3.60 -23.30 28.93
N PHE A 166 -2.38 -23.47 29.46
CA PHE A 166 -1.30 -24.15 28.75
C PHE A 166 -1.53 -25.66 28.58
N LEU A 167 -2.07 -26.32 29.61
CA LEU A 167 -2.23 -27.78 29.68
C LEU A 167 -3.56 -28.26 29.10
N GLU A 168 -4.61 -27.48 29.27
CA GLU A 168 -5.98 -27.75 28.87
C GLU A 168 -6.55 -26.52 28.17
N PRO A 169 -6.03 -26.19 26.97
CA PRO A 169 -6.49 -25.01 26.24
C PRO A 169 -7.91 -25.19 25.70
N ASP A 170 -8.61 -24.07 25.55
CA ASP A 170 -9.84 -24.03 24.76
C ASP A 170 -9.52 -24.15 23.26
N SER A 171 -10.52 -24.52 22.46
CA SER A 171 -10.35 -24.56 21.00
C SER A 171 -10.07 -23.17 20.44
N TRP A 172 -9.08 -23.07 19.54
CA TRP A 172 -8.85 -21.85 18.79
C TRP A 172 -9.87 -21.72 17.65
N GLU A 173 -10.55 -20.57 17.59
CA GLU A 173 -11.44 -20.21 16.48
C GLU A 173 -10.65 -19.39 15.45
N THR A 174 -10.49 -19.99 14.27
CA THR A 174 -9.87 -19.37 13.09
C THR A 174 -10.76 -18.27 12.52
N LEU A 175 -10.16 -17.35 11.76
CA LEU A 175 -10.83 -16.18 11.20
C LEU A 175 -12.07 -16.53 10.35
N ASP A 176 -12.07 -17.63 9.61
CA ASP A 176 -13.19 -18.07 8.76
C ASP A 176 -14.49 -18.40 9.55
N GLN A 177 -14.33 -18.71 10.83
CA GLN A 177 -15.42 -19.00 11.77
C GLN A 177 -15.95 -17.74 12.47
N GLN A 178 -15.23 -16.62 12.37
CA GLN A 178 -15.58 -15.38 13.05
C GLN A 178 -16.38 -14.44 12.15
N GLN A 179 -17.24 -13.65 12.78
CA GLN A 179 -17.94 -12.56 12.11
C GLN A 179 -17.16 -11.25 12.30
N LEU A 180 -16.39 -10.86 11.28
CA LEU A 180 -15.50 -9.68 11.33
C LEU A 180 -16.25 -8.34 11.20
N PHE A 181 -17.34 -8.34 10.44
CA PHE A 181 -18.17 -7.17 10.25
C PHE A 181 -19.66 -7.52 10.22
N THR A 182 -20.49 -6.52 10.50
CA THR A 182 -21.95 -6.61 10.41
C THR A 182 -22.44 -6.12 9.05
N GLU A 183 -23.66 -6.53 8.67
CA GLU A 183 -24.30 -6.04 7.44
C GLU A 183 -24.48 -4.51 7.45
N ASP A 184 -24.74 -3.91 8.62
CA ASP A 184 -24.85 -2.46 8.75
C ASP A 184 -23.50 -1.77 8.51
N GLU A 185 -22.40 -2.31 9.03
CA GLU A 185 -21.04 -1.79 8.77
C GLU A 185 -20.67 -1.92 7.29
N LEU A 186 -20.97 -3.06 6.65
CA LEU A 186 -20.75 -3.24 5.23
C LEU A 186 -21.55 -2.21 4.42
N LYS A 187 -22.82 -2.00 4.75
CA LYS A 187 -23.65 -1.01 4.06
C LYS A 187 -23.12 0.42 4.23
N GLU A 188 -22.64 0.79 5.43
CA GLU A 188 -21.99 2.08 5.65
C GLU A 188 -20.72 2.22 4.81
N PHE A 189 -19.93 1.15 4.72
CA PHE A 189 -18.73 1.09 3.89
C PHE A 189 -19.05 1.23 2.39
N GLU A 190 -20.05 0.50 1.87
CA GLU A 190 -20.51 0.62 0.48
C GLU A 190 -21.01 2.04 0.15
N ASN A 191 -21.73 2.68 1.09
CA ASN A 191 -22.14 4.07 0.93
C ASN A 191 -20.92 5.01 0.86
N HIS A 192 -19.88 4.76 1.65
CA HIS A 192 -18.66 5.54 1.62
C HIS A 192 -17.91 5.39 0.28
N ILE A 193 -17.78 4.15 -0.23
CA ILE A 193 -17.19 3.88 -1.55
C ILE A 193 -17.95 4.65 -2.64
N SER A 194 -19.27 4.53 -2.67
CA SER A 194 -20.10 5.20 -3.67
C SER A 194 -19.93 6.72 -3.65
N GLN A 195 -19.83 7.33 -2.46
CA GLN A 195 -19.54 8.76 -2.32
C GLN A 195 -18.14 9.12 -2.85
N GLN A 196 -17.12 8.32 -2.54
CA GLN A 196 -15.76 8.54 -3.03
C GLN A 196 -15.67 8.40 -4.55
N GLU A 197 -16.32 7.40 -5.15
CA GLU A 197 -16.40 7.23 -6.59
C GLU A 197 -17.07 8.42 -7.29
N ASP A 198 -18.16 8.92 -6.72
CA ASP A 198 -18.85 10.12 -7.21
C ASP A 198 -17.96 11.37 -7.16
N GLU A 199 -17.18 11.54 -6.10
CA GLU A 199 -16.21 12.63 -5.96
C GLU A 199 -15.06 12.51 -6.96
N LEU A 200 -14.50 11.30 -7.11
CA LEU A 200 -13.44 11.00 -8.07
C LEU A 200 -13.91 11.23 -9.51
N ARG A 201 -15.15 10.82 -9.84
CA ARG A 201 -15.75 11.07 -11.15
C ARG A 201 -15.85 12.56 -11.46
N LYS A 202 -16.34 13.37 -10.50
CA LYS A 202 -16.41 14.84 -10.66
C LYS A 202 -15.03 15.46 -10.87
N LYS A 203 -14.03 15.02 -10.09
CA LYS A 203 -12.63 15.46 -10.26
C LYS A 203 -12.07 15.07 -11.61
N ALA A 204 -12.34 13.85 -12.09
CA ALA A 204 -11.88 13.38 -13.39
C ALA A 204 -12.50 14.20 -14.53
N GLU A 205 -13.80 14.51 -14.46
CA GLU A 205 -14.48 15.40 -15.41
C GLU A 205 -13.90 16.82 -15.40
N GLU A 206 -13.59 17.36 -14.22
CA GLU A 206 -12.96 18.67 -14.09
C GLU A 206 -11.55 18.69 -14.71
N LEU A 207 -10.71 17.70 -14.38
CA LEU A 207 -9.38 17.56 -14.96
C LEU A 207 -9.41 17.41 -16.48
N GLN A 208 -10.39 16.66 -17.00
CA GLN A 208 -10.59 16.52 -18.44
C GLN A 208 -10.93 17.88 -19.10
N ARG A 209 -11.80 18.69 -18.48
CA ARG A 209 -12.10 20.05 -18.96
C ARG A 209 -10.88 20.97 -18.92
N GLN A 210 -10.10 20.90 -17.83
CA GLN A 210 -8.86 21.69 -17.71
C GLN A 210 -7.84 21.30 -18.79
N LYS A 211 -7.71 20.00 -19.08
CA LYS A 211 -6.86 19.49 -20.17
C LYS A 211 -7.30 20.01 -21.54
N GLU A 212 -8.60 20.00 -21.83
CA GLU A 212 -9.14 20.52 -23.09
C GLU A 212 -8.91 22.03 -23.24
N GLU A 213 -9.04 22.80 -22.15
CA GLU A 213 -8.78 24.24 -22.17
C GLU A 213 -7.29 24.55 -22.38
N LEU A 214 -6.39 23.84 -21.68
CA LEU A 214 -4.94 23.97 -21.89
C LEU A 214 -4.55 23.62 -23.33
N GLN A 215 -5.16 22.59 -23.93
CA GLN A 215 -4.92 22.25 -25.33
C GLN A 215 -5.35 23.38 -26.26
N ARG A 216 -6.51 24.00 -26.03
CA ARG A 216 -6.97 25.16 -26.83
C ARG A 216 -6.01 26.35 -26.71
N GLN A 217 -5.53 26.64 -25.50
CA GLN A 217 -4.56 27.71 -25.27
C GLN A 217 -3.23 27.42 -25.98
N HIS A 218 -2.77 26.16 -25.96
CA HIS A 218 -1.58 25.73 -26.68
C HIS A 218 -1.72 25.95 -28.20
N ASP A 219 -2.84 25.51 -28.77
CA ASP A 219 -3.13 25.66 -30.21
C ASP A 219 -3.19 27.15 -30.62
N GLN A 220 -3.80 28.01 -29.79
CA GLN A 220 -3.85 29.45 -30.01
C GLN A 220 -2.45 30.09 -29.99
N LEU A 221 -1.62 29.75 -29.00
CA LEU A 221 -0.24 30.25 -28.91
C LEU A 221 0.60 29.79 -30.11
N GLN A 222 0.42 28.55 -30.56
CA GLN A 222 1.11 28.03 -31.73
C GLN A 222 0.69 28.76 -33.00
N ALA A 223 -0.60 29.02 -33.19
CA ALA A 223 -1.11 29.81 -34.30
C ALA A 223 -0.54 31.25 -34.28
N GLN A 224 -0.56 31.92 -33.13
CA GLN A 224 0.00 33.27 -32.97
C GLN A 224 1.51 33.31 -33.28
N LYS A 225 2.26 32.29 -32.85
CA LYS A 225 3.70 32.15 -33.17
C LYS A 225 3.94 32.00 -34.67
N GLN A 226 3.11 31.21 -35.36
CA GLN A 226 3.21 31.03 -36.82
C GLN A 226 2.88 32.32 -37.57
N GLU A 227 1.84 33.05 -37.16
CA GLU A 227 1.47 34.34 -37.74
C GLU A 227 2.61 35.35 -37.58
N LEU A 228 3.19 35.47 -36.38
CA LEU A 228 4.31 36.36 -36.12
C LEU A 228 5.53 36.00 -36.99
N GLN A 229 5.85 34.71 -37.15
CA GLN A 229 6.93 34.28 -38.05
C GLN A 229 6.66 34.66 -39.51
N GLN A 230 5.42 34.55 -39.98
CA GLN A 230 5.06 34.98 -41.34
C GLN A 230 5.22 36.49 -41.52
N VAL A 231 4.77 37.29 -40.55
CA VAL A 231 4.91 38.76 -40.59
C VAL A 231 6.39 39.17 -40.61
N VAL A 232 7.23 38.57 -39.77
CA VAL A 232 8.68 38.82 -39.76
C VAL A 232 9.30 38.52 -41.12
N LYS A 233 8.96 37.36 -41.71
CA LYS A 233 9.47 36.95 -43.03
C LYS A 233 9.05 37.90 -44.15
N GLN A 234 7.79 38.38 -44.13
CA GLN A 234 7.32 39.38 -45.10
C GLN A 234 8.04 40.72 -44.94
N MET A 235 8.30 41.16 -43.70
CA MET A 235 9.01 42.40 -43.42
C MET A 235 10.46 42.33 -43.92
N GLU A 236 11.15 41.20 -43.73
CA GLU A 236 12.48 40.96 -44.30
C GLU A 236 12.47 41.04 -45.83
N GLN A 237 11.51 40.39 -46.51
CA GLN A 237 11.40 40.44 -47.96
C GLN A 237 11.16 41.88 -48.48
N LYS A 238 10.31 42.65 -47.79
CA LYS A 238 10.02 44.04 -48.15
C LYS A 238 11.25 44.94 -47.97
N LYS A 239 12.07 44.67 -46.95
CA LYS A 239 13.35 45.34 -46.73
C LYS A 239 14.37 45.03 -47.83
N LEU A 240 14.41 43.80 -48.35
CA LEU A 240 15.24 43.45 -49.51
C LEU A 240 14.75 44.09 -50.82
N GLN A 241 13.45 44.27 -51.01
CA GLN A 241 12.90 44.94 -52.20
C GLN A 241 13.05 46.46 -52.19
N GLN A 242 13.14 47.11 -51.02
CA GLN A 242 13.46 48.54 -50.89
C GLN A 242 14.98 48.84 -50.87
N GLY A 243 15.81 47.87 -51.26
CA GLY A 243 17.25 48.05 -51.44
C GLY A 243 17.63 48.66 -52.79
N ASN A 244 17.28 49.92 -53.04
CA ASN A 244 18.10 50.84 -53.83
C ASN A 244 17.84 52.28 -53.36
N ALA A 245 18.78 52.82 -52.57
CA ALA A 245 18.80 54.22 -52.17
C ALA A 245 19.08 55.14 -53.38
N PRO A 246 18.97 56.46 -53.19
CA PRO A 246 20.11 57.30 -53.54
C PRO A 246 20.61 58.05 -52.29
N ALA A 247 21.90 57.89 -52.01
CA ALA A 247 22.61 58.69 -51.04
C ALA A 247 23.12 59.99 -51.68
N GLY A 248 23.00 61.10 -50.94
CA GLY A 248 23.80 62.31 -51.07
C GLY A 248 23.03 63.61 -50.79
N PRO A 249 23.70 64.71 -50.36
CA PRO A 249 24.70 64.83 -49.31
C PRO A 249 24.23 65.84 -48.24
N GLY A 250 24.42 65.53 -46.96
CA GLY A 250 24.00 66.42 -45.87
C GLY A 250 23.56 65.63 -44.67
N GLY A 251 24.52 65.01 -43.99
CA GLY A 251 24.27 64.41 -42.69
C GLY A 251 23.91 65.50 -41.69
N GLU A 252 22.63 65.62 -41.36
CA GLU A 252 22.15 66.23 -40.13
C GLU A 252 20.71 65.76 -39.87
N LEU A 253 20.57 64.66 -39.13
CA LEU A 253 19.30 64.35 -38.46
C LEU A 253 19.36 64.98 -37.07
N LYS A 254 18.68 66.12 -36.97
CA LYS A 254 18.48 66.92 -35.76
C LYS A 254 17.58 66.14 -34.80
N ILE A 255 18.17 65.51 -33.79
CA ILE A 255 17.42 64.97 -32.65
C ILE A 255 17.11 66.14 -31.71
N GLN A 256 15.83 66.48 -31.57
CA GLN A 256 15.31 67.30 -30.48
C GLN A 256 14.72 66.35 -29.40
N PRO A 257 15.16 66.40 -28.13
CA PRO A 257 14.30 66.14 -26.99
C PRO A 257 13.53 67.46 -26.66
N PRO A 258 12.44 67.51 -25.84
CA PRO A 258 12.22 66.70 -24.64
C PRO A 258 10.74 66.36 -24.30
N GLY A 259 10.57 65.54 -23.26
CA GLY A 259 9.30 65.37 -22.56
C GLY A 259 9.40 64.42 -21.36
N GLU A 260 10.25 64.73 -20.38
CA GLU A 260 10.22 64.13 -19.04
C GLU A 260 9.07 64.69 -18.19
N HIS A 261 8.80 63.99 -17.07
CA HIS A 261 7.85 64.20 -15.96
C HIS A 261 6.57 63.33 -16.05
N LYS A 262 6.21 62.49 -15.07
CA LYS A 262 6.63 62.32 -13.67
C LYS A 262 6.20 60.94 -13.16
N ALA A 263 6.90 60.45 -12.13
CA ALA A 263 6.64 59.22 -11.38
C ALA A 263 5.41 59.27 -10.45
N GLY A 264 4.92 58.07 -10.09
CA GLY A 264 3.97 57.78 -9.00
C GLY A 264 3.47 56.33 -9.15
N ASP A 265 4.22 55.31 -8.74
CA ASP A 265 4.33 54.72 -7.39
C ASP A 265 3.17 53.75 -7.09
N ALA A 266 3.48 52.45 -7.04
CA ALA A 266 2.94 51.47 -6.09
C ALA A 266 3.51 50.05 -6.36
N ALA A 267 4.50 49.69 -5.55
CA ALA A 267 4.79 48.38 -4.95
C ALA A 267 4.42 47.07 -5.68
N GLN A 268 5.43 46.21 -5.93
CA GLN A 268 5.38 44.78 -5.58
C GLN A 268 6.77 44.11 -5.62
N GLN A 269 7.15 43.52 -4.49
CA GLN A 269 8.02 42.34 -4.34
C GLN A 269 7.15 41.20 -3.77
N PRO A 270 7.58 39.92 -3.74
CA PRO A 270 8.68 39.27 -4.47
C PRO A 270 8.24 37.95 -5.18
N ALA A 271 9.27 37.35 -5.78
CA ALA A 271 9.39 36.05 -6.42
C ALA A 271 8.77 34.83 -5.71
N GLY A 272 8.48 33.80 -6.52
CA GLY A 272 8.21 32.44 -6.06
C GLY A 272 7.56 31.57 -7.14
N GLY A 273 8.20 31.44 -8.30
CA GLY A 273 7.75 30.55 -9.38
C GLY A 273 8.81 29.50 -9.66
N ASP A 274 8.66 28.33 -9.03
CA ASP A 274 9.36 27.09 -9.34
C ASP A 274 9.13 26.72 -10.81
N GLN A 275 10.22 26.50 -11.54
CA GLN A 275 10.22 25.85 -12.84
C GLN A 275 10.19 24.33 -12.65
N PRO A 276 9.28 23.59 -13.30
CA PRO A 276 9.49 22.17 -13.51
C PRO A 276 10.49 21.94 -14.65
N LEU A 277 11.56 21.20 -14.35
CA LEU A 277 12.55 20.69 -15.30
C LEU A 277 11.90 19.73 -16.33
N PRO A 278 12.45 19.62 -17.56
CA PRO A 278 11.98 18.64 -18.54
C PRO A 278 12.47 17.21 -18.22
N PRO A 279 11.72 16.16 -18.62
CA PRO A 279 12.04 14.78 -18.28
C PRO A 279 13.29 14.26 -19.00
N GLY A 280 14.23 13.75 -18.20
CA GLY A 280 15.45 13.11 -18.65
C GLY A 280 15.21 11.70 -19.22
N HIS A 281 15.92 11.43 -20.31
CA HIS A 281 16.17 10.10 -20.87
C HIS A 281 16.73 9.15 -19.81
N VAL A 282 16.09 7.99 -19.61
CA VAL A 282 16.67 6.87 -18.85
C VAL A 282 17.57 6.08 -19.81
N GLN A 283 18.85 5.99 -19.49
CA GLN A 283 19.80 5.06 -20.13
C GLN A 283 19.70 3.69 -19.44
N GLU A 284 19.51 2.63 -20.21
CA GLU A 284 19.67 1.24 -19.79
C GLU A 284 21.11 0.94 -19.34
N PRO A 285 21.32 0.11 -18.29
CA PRO A 285 22.65 -0.33 -17.93
C PRO A 285 23.13 -1.50 -18.79
N ALA A 286 24.37 -1.39 -19.24
CA ALA A 286 25.09 -2.36 -20.05
C ALA A 286 25.35 -3.69 -19.30
N VAL A 287 24.99 -4.79 -19.95
CA VAL A 287 25.36 -6.16 -19.59
C VAL A 287 26.85 -6.37 -19.86
N ARG A 288 27.63 -6.68 -18.82
CA ARG A 288 29.00 -7.20 -18.95
C ARG A 288 28.96 -8.71 -19.13
N THR A 289 29.40 -9.17 -20.28
CA THR A 289 29.74 -10.56 -20.56
C THR A 289 31.23 -10.78 -20.27
N ASP A 290 31.54 -11.53 -19.21
CA ASP A 290 32.88 -12.12 -19.04
C ASP A 290 32.85 -13.57 -19.55
N GLN A 291 33.49 -13.77 -20.69
CA GLN A 291 33.89 -15.09 -21.19
C GLN A 291 35.21 -15.48 -20.55
N VAL A 292 35.23 -16.62 -19.86
CA VAL A 292 36.44 -17.34 -19.47
C VAL A 292 36.56 -18.56 -20.38
N HIS A 293 37.66 -18.66 -21.13
CA HIS A 293 38.40 -19.89 -21.50
C HIS A 293 39.53 -19.49 -22.49
N PRO A 294 40.72 -20.10 -22.40
CA PRO A 294 40.93 -21.53 -22.63
C PRO A 294 41.31 -22.34 -21.38
#